data_AF-A0A1G5XS42-F1
#
_entry.id   AF-A0A1G5XS42-F1
#
_cell.length_a   1.000
_cell.length_b   1.000
_cell.length_c   1.000
_cell.angle_alpha   90.00
_cell.angle_beta   90.00
_cell.angle_gamma   90.00
#
_symmetry.space_group_name_H-M   'P 1'
#
loop_
_entity.id
_entity.type
_entity.pdbx_description
1 polymer ?
#
loop_
_entity_poly.entity_id
_entity_poly.type
_entity_poly.pdbx_seq_one_letter_code
_entity_poly.pdbx_strand_id
1 'polypeptide(L)'
;MIETIENAFQGGVVGVCTLIALATALKKRDRSWAMLFFFYADYLFGNLFWQICLLYFGKTPRITIVSDLSWYAAFLFLYLLMKMEGDKLERRTVGIGKIAPYAAFLFSFGMAVFFMQIGGYVSNLVYAVFAGLMIYQALNGLFLSENIRQKRRLSFLCTVALLFMLFEYGSSVASCFWNSPVAKNLYYVSDLLMTLTFPLFMLALKREVES
;
A
#
# COMPACT_ATOMS: atom_id res chain seq x y z
N MET A 1 18.55 -3.03 16.08
CA MET A 1 17.71 -3.43 17.23
C MET A 1 16.31 -2.85 17.12
N ILE A 2 16.11 -1.52 17.11
CA ILE A 2 14.76 -0.92 16.98
C ILE A 2 14.10 -1.28 15.63
N GLU A 3 14.82 -1.12 14.52
CA GLU A 3 14.37 -1.51 13.17
C GLU A 3 13.94 -2.98 13.06
N THR A 4 14.62 -3.89 13.76
CA THR A 4 14.26 -5.32 13.75
C THR A 4 12.94 -5.58 14.48
N ILE A 5 12.72 -4.90 15.61
CA ILE A 5 11.52 -5.06 16.43
C ILE A 5 10.31 -4.50 15.70
N GLU A 6 10.44 -3.33 15.07
CA GLU A 6 9.35 -2.68 14.35
C GLU A 6 8.95 -3.46 13.10
N ASN A 7 9.89 -3.85 12.23
CA ASN A 7 9.59 -4.72 11.11
C ASN A 7 8.96 -6.06 11.55
N ALA A 8 9.34 -6.59 12.73
CA ALA A 8 8.76 -7.84 13.25
C ALA A 8 7.33 -7.62 13.76
N PHE A 9 7.07 -6.47 14.39
CA PHE A 9 5.73 -6.07 14.78
C PHE A 9 4.82 -5.89 13.56
N GLN A 10 5.28 -5.18 12.53
CA GLN A 10 4.58 -5.03 11.26
C GLN A 10 4.33 -6.39 10.61
N GLY A 11 5.34 -7.26 10.52
CA GLY A 11 5.21 -8.62 10.02
C GLY A 11 4.16 -9.44 10.79
N GLY A 12 4.13 -9.30 12.12
CA GLY A 12 3.12 -9.92 12.98
C GLY A 12 1.70 -9.42 12.67
N VAL A 13 1.51 -8.10 12.58
CA VAL A 13 0.21 -7.50 12.24
C VAL A 13 -0.27 -7.94 10.86
N VAL A 14 0.59 -7.82 9.84
CA VAL A 14 0.25 -8.24 8.46
C VAL A 14 -0.01 -9.74 8.41
N GLY A 15 0.75 -10.55 9.15
CA GLY A 15 0.54 -11.99 9.26
C GLY A 15 -0.84 -12.34 9.80
N VAL A 16 -1.26 -11.72 10.90
CA VAL A 16 -2.62 -11.91 11.44
C VAL A 16 -3.69 -11.46 10.43
N CYS A 17 -3.49 -10.29 9.78
CA CYS A 17 -4.41 -9.80 8.76
C CYS A 17 -4.52 -10.76 7.56
N THR A 18 -3.40 -11.35 7.13
CA THR A 18 -3.32 -12.33 6.04
C THR A 18 -4.15 -13.57 6.36
N LEU A 19 -4.00 -14.13 7.56
CA LEU A 19 -4.76 -15.31 8.00
C LEU A 19 -6.26 -15.03 8.07
N ILE A 20 -6.65 -13.88 8.62
CA ILE A 20 -8.06 -13.46 8.69
C ILE A 20 -8.64 -13.27 7.28
N ALA A 21 -7.91 -12.59 6.40
CA ALA A 21 -8.32 -12.36 5.02
C ALA A 21 -8.48 -13.68 4.26
N LEU A 22 -7.54 -14.62 4.41
CA LEU A 22 -7.62 -15.96 3.80
C LEU A 22 -8.84 -16.73 4.30
N ALA A 23 -9.01 -16.84 5.63
CA ALA A 23 -10.13 -17.56 6.22
C ALA A 23 -11.47 -16.96 5.76
N THR A 24 -11.55 -15.63 5.67
CA THR A 24 -12.75 -14.93 5.22
C THR A 24 -12.99 -15.11 3.72
N ALA A 25 -11.96 -15.05 2.88
CA ALA A 25 -12.04 -15.30 1.45
C ALA A 25 -12.53 -16.72 1.15
N LEU A 26 -12.00 -17.73 1.86
CA LEU A 26 -12.42 -19.12 1.71
C LEU A 26 -13.87 -19.34 2.19
N LYS A 27 -14.22 -18.76 3.35
CA LYS A 27 -15.56 -18.91 3.93
C LYS A 27 -16.65 -18.26 3.08
N LYS A 28 -16.40 -17.04 2.57
CA LYS A 28 -17.40 -16.24 1.85
C LYS A 28 -17.32 -16.40 0.34
N ARG A 29 -16.25 -17.00 -0.18
CA ARG A 29 -15.93 -17.10 -1.63
C ARG A 29 -15.98 -15.75 -2.35
N ASP A 30 -15.59 -14.69 -1.64
CA ASP A 30 -15.63 -13.33 -2.13
C ASP A 30 -14.29 -12.95 -2.76
N ARG A 31 -14.35 -12.45 -4.01
CA ARG A 31 -13.19 -12.01 -4.78
C ARG A 31 -12.49 -10.81 -4.14
N SER A 32 -13.22 -9.92 -3.47
CA SER A 32 -12.62 -8.74 -2.82
C SER A 32 -11.76 -9.15 -1.62
N TRP A 33 -12.22 -10.13 -0.83
CA TRP A 33 -11.39 -10.71 0.25
C TRP A 33 -10.20 -11.50 -0.28
N ALA A 34 -10.34 -12.16 -1.43
CA ALA A 34 -9.22 -12.83 -2.09
C ALA A 34 -8.14 -11.84 -2.55
N MET A 35 -8.51 -10.71 -3.17
CA MET A 35 -7.55 -9.67 -3.55
C MET A 35 -6.86 -9.04 -2.33
N LEU A 36 -7.61 -8.84 -1.23
CA LEU A 36 -7.02 -8.36 0.02
C LEU A 36 -6.03 -9.37 0.62
N PHE A 37 -6.34 -10.66 0.55
CA PHE A 37 -5.42 -11.71 0.97
C PHE A 37 -4.13 -11.68 0.14
N PHE A 38 -4.21 -11.60 -1.19
CA PHE A 38 -3.01 -11.52 -2.04
C PHE A 38 -2.17 -10.28 -1.72
N PHE A 39 -2.83 -9.11 -1.56
CA PHE A 39 -2.14 -7.89 -1.10
C PHE A 39 -1.34 -8.12 0.18
N TYR A 40 -1.94 -8.69 1.23
CA TYR A 40 -1.23 -8.94 2.48
C TYR A 40 -0.16 -10.01 2.36
N ALA A 41 -0.43 -11.09 1.62
CA ALA A 41 0.50 -12.19 1.44
C ALA A 41 1.78 -11.75 0.72
N ASP A 42 1.65 -10.97 -0.36
CA ASP A 42 2.80 -10.44 -1.10
C ASP A 42 3.57 -9.42 -0.25
N TYR A 43 2.85 -8.52 0.44
CA TYR A 43 3.51 -7.55 1.32
C TYR A 43 4.28 -8.24 2.46
N LEU A 44 3.67 -9.25 3.08
CA LEU A 44 4.30 -10.07 4.12
C LEU A 44 5.51 -10.82 3.58
N PHE A 45 5.41 -11.39 2.37
CA PHE A 45 6.52 -12.11 1.75
C PHE A 45 7.71 -11.18 1.49
N GLY A 46 7.45 -9.98 0.96
CA GLY A 46 8.49 -8.97 0.77
C GLY A 46 9.16 -8.54 2.07
N ASN A 47 8.36 -8.33 3.13
CA ASN A 47 8.87 -7.95 4.45
C ASN A 47 9.65 -9.10 5.14
N LEU A 48 9.17 -10.35 5.06
CA LEU A 48 9.88 -11.51 5.61
C LEU A 48 11.22 -11.72 4.92
N PHE A 49 11.29 -11.59 3.60
CA PHE A 49 12.57 -11.66 2.88
C PHE A 49 13.53 -10.57 3.34
N TRP A 50 13.04 -9.34 3.49
CA TRP A 50 13.81 -8.21 4.00
C TRP A 50 14.34 -8.47 5.41
N GLN A 51 13.48 -8.93 6.32
CA GLN A 51 13.84 -9.27 7.70
C GLN A 51 14.90 -10.37 7.77
N ILE A 52 14.74 -11.45 6.99
CA ILE A 52 15.71 -12.54 6.97
C ILE A 52 17.07 -12.03 6.48
N CYS A 53 17.08 -11.19 5.44
CA CYS A 53 18.31 -10.58 4.95
C CYS A 53 18.99 -9.70 6.02
N LEU A 54 18.22 -8.87 6.72
CA LEU A 54 18.75 -8.03 7.80
C LEU A 54 19.33 -8.86 8.95
N LEU A 55 18.65 -9.93 9.35
CA LEU A 55 19.10 -10.82 10.43
C LEU A 55 20.36 -11.60 10.04
N TYR A 56 20.44 -12.09 8.81
CA TYR A 56 21.54 -12.94 8.37
C TYR A 56 22.78 -12.15 7.95
N PHE A 57 22.62 -11.03 7.23
CA PHE A 57 23.73 -10.24 6.71
C PHE A 57 24.12 -9.04 7.59
N GLY A 58 23.28 -8.65 8.55
CA GLY A 58 23.51 -7.51 9.45
C GLY A 58 23.56 -6.15 8.73
N LYS A 59 23.20 -6.10 7.44
CA LYS A 59 23.17 -4.92 6.58
C LYS A 59 22.01 -5.06 5.60
N THR A 60 21.54 -3.93 5.06
CA THR A 60 20.51 -3.90 4.02
C THR A 60 20.97 -4.70 2.79
N PRO A 61 20.11 -5.57 2.23
CA PRO A 61 20.48 -6.42 1.11
C PRO A 61 20.86 -5.60 -0.12
N ARG A 62 21.97 -5.96 -0.80
CA ARG A 62 22.39 -5.33 -2.06
C ARG A 62 21.51 -5.70 -3.26
N ILE A 63 20.78 -6.82 -3.17
CA ILE A 63 19.85 -7.30 -4.19
C ILE A 63 18.47 -7.37 -3.54
N THR A 64 17.67 -6.32 -3.72
CA THR A 64 16.34 -6.15 -3.13
C THR A 64 15.21 -6.61 -4.06
N ILE A 65 15.56 -7.12 -5.25
CA ILE A 65 14.63 -7.43 -6.34
C ILE A 65 13.46 -8.31 -5.88
N VAL A 66 13.71 -9.27 -4.99
CA VAL A 66 12.65 -10.16 -4.47
C VAL A 66 11.65 -9.39 -3.63
N SER A 67 12.10 -8.60 -2.65
CA SER A 67 11.22 -7.75 -1.83
C SER A 67 10.50 -6.69 -2.67
N ASP A 68 11.23 -6.04 -3.58
CA ASP A 68 10.70 -4.99 -4.45
C ASP A 68 9.55 -5.52 -5.32
N LEU A 69 9.76 -6.68 -5.98
CA LEU A 69 8.73 -7.30 -6.80
C LEU A 69 7.49 -7.68 -5.98
N SER A 70 7.67 -8.16 -4.76
CA SER A 70 6.57 -8.50 -3.86
C SER A 70 5.77 -7.26 -3.45
N TRP A 71 6.43 -6.15 -3.12
CA TRP A 71 5.73 -4.90 -2.82
C TRP A 71 5.01 -4.32 -4.05
N TYR A 72 5.60 -4.43 -5.24
CA TYR A 72 4.94 -4.01 -6.48
C TYR A 72 3.68 -4.84 -6.78
N ALA A 73 3.76 -6.17 -6.57
CA ALA A 73 2.61 -7.06 -6.67
C ALA A 73 1.52 -6.69 -5.66
N ALA A 74 1.90 -6.37 -4.42
CA ALA A 74 0.98 -5.89 -3.40
C ALA A 74 0.22 -4.63 -3.87
N PHE A 75 0.92 -3.63 -4.41
CA PHE A 75 0.27 -2.42 -4.95
C PHE A 75 -0.69 -2.74 -6.09
N LEU A 76 -0.34 -3.70 -6.96
CA LEU A 76 -1.20 -4.15 -8.04
C LEU A 76 -2.48 -4.82 -7.52
N PHE A 77 -2.38 -5.70 -6.51
CA PHE A 77 -3.57 -6.32 -5.92
C PHE A 77 -4.48 -5.30 -5.23
N LEU A 78 -3.89 -4.30 -4.57
CA LEU A 78 -4.66 -3.20 -3.97
C LEU A 78 -5.34 -2.32 -5.04
N TYR A 79 -4.65 -2.04 -6.14
CA TYR A 79 -5.23 -1.38 -7.32
C TYR A 79 -6.43 -2.19 -7.87
N LEU A 80 -6.25 -3.50 -8.07
CA LEU A 80 -7.31 -4.38 -8.58
C LEU A 80 -8.50 -4.43 -7.61
N LEU A 81 -8.25 -4.50 -6.31
CA LEU A 81 -9.29 -4.46 -5.28
C LEU A 81 -10.13 -3.18 -5.39
N MET A 82 -9.50 -2.01 -5.41
CA MET A 82 -10.20 -0.72 -5.55
C MET A 82 -10.92 -0.61 -6.89
N LYS A 83 -10.35 -1.15 -7.96
CA LYS A 83 -10.98 -1.17 -9.28
C LYS A 83 -12.24 -2.05 -9.29
N MET A 84 -12.16 -3.26 -8.75
CA MET A 84 -13.33 -4.16 -8.64
C MET A 84 -14.43 -3.53 -7.79
N GLU A 85 -14.08 -2.92 -6.65
CA GLU A 85 -15.06 -2.24 -5.80
C GLU A 85 -15.66 -1.01 -6.49
N GLY A 86 -14.87 -0.28 -7.28
CA GLY A 86 -15.33 0.86 -8.07
C GLY A 86 -16.21 0.48 -9.25
N ASP A 87 -15.92 -0.63 -9.94
CA ASP A 87 -16.71 -1.13 -11.08
C ASP A 87 -18.11 -1.62 -10.66
N LYS A 88 -18.33 -1.90 -9.36
CA LYS A 88 -19.67 -2.15 -8.80
C LYS A 88 -20.55 -0.89 -8.75
N LEU A 89 -19.98 0.31 -8.93
CA LEU A 89 -20.73 1.58 -8.95
C LEU A 89 -20.90 2.10 -10.40
N GLU A 90 -22.02 2.77 -10.65
CA GLU A 90 -22.24 3.46 -11.91
C GLU A 90 -21.25 4.63 -12.07
N ARG A 91 -20.53 4.66 -13.19
CA ARG A 91 -19.46 5.64 -13.42
C ARG A 91 -20.03 6.99 -13.82
N ARG A 92 -20.33 7.83 -12.83
CA ARG A 92 -20.56 9.28 -13.04
C ARG A 92 -19.42 10.09 -12.43
N THR A 93 -18.39 10.36 -13.22
CA THR A 93 -17.31 11.29 -12.84
C THR A 93 -17.51 12.61 -13.58
N VAL A 94 -17.74 13.70 -12.86
CA VAL A 94 -17.99 15.04 -13.43
C VAL A 94 -16.93 16.03 -12.93
N GLY A 95 -16.48 16.94 -13.81
CA GLY A 95 -15.60 18.07 -13.45
C GLY A 95 -14.18 17.66 -13.01
N ILE A 96 -13.70 18.26 -11.91
CA ILE A 96 -12.34 18.10 -11.36
C ILE A 96 -11.98 16.62 -11.10
N GLY A 97 -12.97 15.77 -10.83
CA GLY A 97 -12.78 14.33 -10.61
C GLY A 97 -12.21 13.57 -11.82
N LYS A 98 -12.28 14.13 -13.03
CA LYS A 98 -11.62 13.56 -14.22
C LYS A 98 -10.13 13.89 -14.29
N ILE A 99 -9.72 15.05 -13.78
CA ILE A 99 -8.35 15.57 -13.95
C ILE A 99 -7.49 15.25 -12.72
N ALA A 100 -8.08 15.33 -11.52
CA ALA A 100 -7.37 15.11 -10.25
C ALA A 100 -6.62 13.76 -10.17
N PRO A 101 -7.15 12.62 -10.65
CA PRO A 101 -6.42 11.35 -10.63
C PRO A 101 -5.12 11.38 -11.43
N TYR A 102 -5.02 12.15 -12.52
CA TYR A 102 -3.79 12.24 -13.32
C TYR A 102 -2.65 12.94 -12.58
N ALA A 103 -2.96 13.75 -11.56
CA ALA A 103 -1.93 14.31 -10.68
C ALA A 103 -1.14 13.22 -9.95
N ALA A 104 -1.70 12.00 -9.79
CA ALA A 104 -1.00 10.85 -9.21
C ALA A 104 0.28 10.49 -9.99
N PHE A 105 0.22 10.53 -11.32
CA PHE A 105 1.37 10.22 -12.16
C PHE A 105 2.42 11.32 -12.10
N LEU A 106 2.00 12.59 -12.07
CA LEU A 106 2.92 13.72 -11.90
C LEU A 106 3.64 13.65 -10.54
N PHE A 107 2.90 13.40 -9.47
CA PHE A 107 3.46 13.21 -8.13
C PHE A 107 4.43 12.03 -8.09
N SER A 108 4.02 10.86 -8.58
CA SER A 108 4.85 9.65 -8.56
C SER A 108 6.09 9.80 -9.43
N PHE A 109 5.99 10.49 -10.57
CA PHE A 109 7.13 10.82 -11.42
C PHE A 109 8.11 11.76 -10.72
N GLY A 110 7.61 12.81 -10.04
CA GLY A 110 8.45 13.70 -9.24
C GLY A 110 9.20 12.96 -8.13
N MET A 111 8.51 12.05 -7.43
CA MET A 111 9.14 11.18 -6.42
C MET A 111 10.18 10.24 -7.04
N ALA A 112 9.92 9.66 -8.20
CA ALA A 112 10.93 8.85 -8.91
C ALA A 112 12.18 9.66 -9.25
N VAL A 113 12.04 10.87 -9.81
CA VAL A 113 13.19 11.74 -10.12
C VAL A 113 14.00 12.04 -8.86
N PHE A 114 13.34 12.29 -7.73
CA PHE A 114 14.02 12.46 -6.44
C PHE A 114 14.80 11.21 -6.02
N PHE A 115 14.17 10.03 -6.02
CA PHE A 115 14.84 8.79 -5.62
C PHE A 115 15.95 8.35 -6.59
N MET A 116 15.86 8.69 -7.87
CA MET A 116 16.93 8.44 -8.85
C MET A 116 18.22 9.20 -8.56
N GLN A 117 18.17 10.31 -7.83
CA GLN A 117 19.39 11.03 -7.43
C GLN A 117 20.20 10.27 -6.37
N ILE A 118 19.56 9.32 -5.69
CA ILE A 118 20.09 8.64 -4.51
C ILE A 118 20.27 7.14 -4.76
N GLY A 119 19.44 6.54 -5.62
CA GLY A 119 19.38 5.09 -5.88
C GLY A 119 19.32 4.71 -7.36
N GLY A 120 18.88 3.48 -7.63
CA GLY A 120 18.85 2.91 -8.97
C GLY A 120 17.73 3.46 -9.86
N TYR A 121 18.00 3.65 -11.15
CA TYR A 121 17.03 4.22 -12.09
C TYR A 121 15.84 3.31 -12.36
N VAL A 122 16.09 2.02 -12.60
CA VAL A 122 15.06 1.06 -13.06
C VAL A 122 14.05 0.76 -11.96
N SER A 123 14.51 0.42 -10.74
CA SER A 123 13.62 0.10 -9.61
C SER A 123 12.72 1.29 -9.24
N ASN A 124 13.27 2.51 -9.22
CA ASN A 124 12.50 3.71 -8.93
C ASN A 124 11.46 4.05 -10.00
N LEU A 125 11.77 3.81 -11.29
CA LEU A 125 10.78 3.93 -12.36
C LEU A 125 9.63 2.93 -12.19
N VAL A 126 9.97 1.67 -11.94
CA VAL A 126 8.98 0.60 -11.76
C VAL A 126 8.09 0.91 -10.55
N TYR A 127 8.70 1.27 -9.41
CA TYR A 127 7.97 1.68 -8.21
C TYR A 127 7.01 2.84 -8.51
N ALA A 128 7.45 3.89 -9.21
CA ALA A 128 6.59 5.03 -9.53
C ALA A 128 5.43 4.69 -10.48
N VAL A 129 5.59 3.72 -11.37
CA VAL A 129 4.49 3.23 -12.21
C VAL A 129 3.42 2.55 -11.33
N PHE A 130 3.81 1.60 -10.49
CA PHE A 130 2.86 0.87 -9.62
C PHE A 130 2.22 1.78 -8.57
N ALA A 131 3.03 2.61 -7.91
CA ALA A 131 2.55 3.62 -6.97
C ALA A 131 1.60 4.62 -7.65
N GLY A 132 1.96 5.11 -8.84
CA GLY A 132 1.15 6.04 -9.62
C GLY A 132 -0.19 5.45 -10.03
N LEU A 133 -0.21 4.20 -10.50
CA LEU A 133 -1.45 3.46 -10.82
C LEU A 133 -2.34 3.31 -9.60
N MET A 134 -1.76 2.96 -8.46
CA MET A 134 -2.50 2.74 -7.23
C MET A 134 -3.10 4.06 -6.69
N ILE A 135 -2.30 5.13 -6.63
CA ILE A 135 -2.76 6.47 -6.23
C ILE A 135 -3.82 7.00 -7.20
N TYR A 136 -3.63 6.81 -8.51
CA TYR A 136 -4.61 7.19 -9.53
C TYR A 136 -5.97 6.52 -9.25
N GLN A 137 -5.97 5.22 -9.00
CA GLN A 137 -7.20 4.48 -8.75
C GLN A 137 -7.85 4.88 -7.42
N ALA A 138 -7.05 5.16 -6.40
CA ALA A 138 -7.56 5.65 -5.12
C ALA A 138 -8.22 7.03 -5.26
N LEU A 139 -7.59 7.97 -5.97
CA LEU A 139 -8.18 9.28 -6.26
C LEU A 139 -9.45 9.15 -7.10
N ASN A 140 -9.44 8.33 -8.15
CA ASN A 140 -10.63 8.08 -8.97
C ASN A 140 -11.77 7.48 -8.13
N GLY A 141 -11.43 6.57 -7.20
CA GLY A 141 -12.30 6.01 -6.16
C GLY A 141 -13.02 7.04 -5.29
N LEU A 142 -12.34 8.13 -4.93
CA LEU A 142 -12.89 9.21 -4.11
C LEU A 142 -13.85 10.12 -4.88
N PHE A 143 -13.58 10.33 -6.17
CA PHE A 143 -14.38 11.22 -7.02
C PHE A 143 -15.57 10.53 -7.72
N LEU A 144 -15.71 9.21 -7.57
CA LEU A 144 -16.91 8.49 -8.03
C LEU A 144 -18.16 9.00 -7.30
N SER A 145 -19.24 9.22 -8.05
CA SER A 145 -20.48 9.80 -7.53
C SER A 145 -21.68 8.90 -7.82
N GLU A 146 -22.07 8.04 -6.86
CA GLU A 146 -23.48 7.71 -6.56
C GLU A 146 -23.62 6.76 -5.36
N ASN A 147 -24.86 6.53 -4.90
CA ASN A 147 -25.29 5.75 -3.73
C ASN A 147 -24.44 5.95 -2.46
N ILE A 148 -24.94 6.78 -1.53
CA ILE A 148 -24.23 7.30 -0.34
C ILE A 148 -23.51 6.20 0.45
N ARG A 149 -24.13 5.03 0.65
CA ARG A 149 -23.57 3.94 1.47
C ARG A 149 -22.38 3.25 0.80
N GLN A 150 -22.52 2.91 -0.48
CA GLN A 150 -21.49 2.18 -1.25
C GLN A 150 -20.32 3.10 -1.60
N LYS A 151 -20.60 4.36 -1.92
CA LYS A 151 -19.59 5.42 -2.03
C LYS A 151 -18.81 5.60 -0.74
N ARG A 152 -19.47 5.70 0.42
CA ARG A 152 -18.77 5.87 1.71
C ARG A 152 -17.79 4.73 1.99
N ARG A 153 -18.11 3.50 1.56
CA ARG A 153 -17.21 2.35 1.69
C ARG A 153 -16.01 2.47 0.75
N LEU A 154 -16.24 2.67 -0.55
CA LEU A 154 -15.16 2.83 -1.52
C LEU A 154 -14.26 4.01 -1.16
N SER A 155 -14.84 5.15 -0.79
CA SER A 155 -14.08 6.31 -0.34
C SER A 155 -13.26 6.00 0.90
N PHE A 156 -13.78 5.24 1.87
CA PHE A 156 -12.99 4.82 3.02
C PHE A 156 -11.82 3.91 2.61
N LEU A 157 -12.05 2.92 1.75
CA LEU A 157 -11.01 2.04 1.21
C LEU A 157 -9.91 2.85 0.49
N CYS A 158 -10.30 3.77 -0.39
CA CYS A 158 -9.39 4.63 -1.14
C CYS A 158 -8.63 5.61 -0.23
N THR A 159 -9.27 6.17 0.79
CA THR A 159 -8.58 7.01 1.79
C THR A 159 -7.53 6.20 2.55
N VAL A 160 -7.83 4.97 2.97
CA VAL A 160 -6.85 4.10 3.63
C VAL A 160 -5.70 3.75 2.68
N ALA A 161 -5.99 3.51 1.39
CA ALA A 161 -4.95 3.28 0.36
C ALA A 161 -4.02 4.49 0.16
N LEU A 162 -4.58 5.71 0.16
CA LEU A 162 -3.76 6.94 0.07
C LEU A 162 -2.93 7.15 1.34
N LEU A 163 -3.48 6.88 2.52
CA LEU A 163 -2.73 6.96 3.77
C LEU A 163 -1.58 5.95 3.79
N PHE A 164 -1.83 4.71 3.33
CA PHE A 164 -0.80 3.69 3.17
C PHE A 164 0.35 4.20 2.28
N MET A 165 0.07 4.78 1.11
CA MET A 165 1.12 5.35 0.25
C MET A 165 1.81 6.57 0.84
N LEU A 166 1.06 7.42 1.54
CA LEU A 166 1.64 8.59 2.19
C LEU A 166 2.72 8.17 3.19
N PHE A 167 2.43 7.15 3.99
CA PHE A 167 3.36 6.62 4.97
C PHE A 167 4.51 5.83 4.33
N GLU A 168 4.25 5.05 3.28
CA GLU A 168 5.28 4.35 2.51
C GLU A 168 6.28 5.32 1.84
N TYR A 169 5.77 6.39 1.21
CA TYR A 169 6.64 7.44 0.68
C TYR A 169 7.35 8.21 1.80
N GLY A 170 6.68 8.44 2.93
CA GLY A 170 7.26 9.10 4.10
C GLY A 170 8.44 8.33 4.67
N SER A 171 8.32 7.01 4.87
CA SER A 171 9.41 6.13 5.30
C SER A 171 10.51 6.07 4.25
N SER A 172 10.16 5.98 2.96
CA SER A 172 11.13 5.97 1.86
C SER A 172 11.97 7.26 1.81
N VAL A 173 11.36 8.43 1.94
CA VAL A 173 12.08 9.72 1.99
C VAL A 173 12.92 9.84 3.25
N ALA A 174 12.38 9.42 4.40
CA ALA A 174 13.10 9.44 5.67
C ALA A 174 14.35 8.56 5.63
N SER A 175 14.28 7.41 4.95
CA SER A 175 15.40 6.49 4.74
C SER A 175 16.58 7.14 4.01
N CYS A 176 16.32 8.05 3.08
CA CYS A 176 17.37 8.81 2.39
C CYS A 176 18.21 9.69 3.34
N PHE A 177 17.66 10.10 4.48
CA PHE A 177 18.30 11.00 5.44
C PHE A 177 18.70 10.29 6.74
N TRP A 178 19.10 9.02 6.68
CA TRP A 178 19.39 8.16 7.84
C TRP A 178 20.41 8.74 8.84
N ASN A 179 21.24 9.70 8.43
CA ASN A 179 22.21 10.34 9.33
C ASN A 179 21.55 11.29 10.35
N SER A 180 20.33 11.75 10.10
CA SER A 180 19.60 12.67 11.00
C SER A 180 18.76 11.90 12.03
N PRO A 181 18.84 12.23 13.33
CA PRO A 181 17.96 11.66 14.35
C PRO A 181 16.47 11.92 14.07
N VAL A 182 16.14 13.08 13.49
CA VAL A 182 14.77 13.45 13.13
C VAL A 182 14.25 12.55 12.01
N ALA A 183 15.08 12.25 11.01
CA ALA A 183 14.71 11.36 9.92
C ALA A 183 14.46 9.92 10.40
N LYS A 184 15.29 9.41 11.34
CA LYS A 184 15.05 8.10 11.95
C LYS A 184 13.70 8.05 12.67
N ASN A 185 13.38 9.06 13.47
CA ASN A 185 12.08 9.13 14.15
C ASN A 185 10.92 9.18 13.15
N LEU A 186 11.06 9.96 12.07
CA LEU A 186 10.05 10.05 11.03
C LEU A 186 9.83 8.73 10.28
N TYR A 187 10.91 7.98 10.03
CA TYR A 187 10.86 6.65 9.45
C TYR A 187 9.99 5.72 10.31
N TYR A 188 10.32 5.57 11.60
CA TYR A 188 9.62 4.66 12.51
C TYR A 188 8.15 5.05 12.74
N VAL A 189 7.86 6.35 12.82
CA VAL A 189 6.47 6.82 12.95
C VAL A 189 5.67 6.53 11.69
N SER A 190 6.26 6.74 10.51
CA SER A 190 5.60 6.47 9.23
C SER A 190 5.33 4.97 9.08
N ASP A 191 6.30 4.12 9.39
CA ASP A 191 6.11 2.66 9.33
C ASP A 191 5.05 2.16 10.31
N LEU A 192 5.05 2.66 11.55
CA LEU A 192 4.02 2.32 12.52
C LEU A 192 2.62 2.75 12.04
N LEU A 193 2.49 3.96 11.50
CA LEU A 193 1.22 4.44 10.95
C LEU A 193 0.79 3.66 9.72
N MET A 194 1.73 3.25 8.87
CA MET A 194 1.47 2.34 7.75
C MET A 194 0.96 0.99 8.26
N THR A 195 1.56 0.44 9.32
CA THR A 195 1.14 -0.81 9.95
C THR A 195 -0.31 -0.77 10.41
N LEU A 196 -0.77 0.39 10.90
CA LEU A 196 -2.17 0.58 11.29
C LEU A 196 -3.14 0.58 10.11
N THR A 197 -2.68 0.81 8.88
CA THR A 197 -3.56 0.78 7.69
C THR A 197 -4.00 -0.64 7.32
N PHE A 198 -3.19 -1.67 7.60
CA PHE A 198 -3.54 -3.07 7.30
C PHE A 198 -4.89 -3.49 7.91
N PRO A 199 -5.13 -3.37 9.23
CA PRO A 199 -6.44 -3.69 9.79
C PRO A 199 -7.57 -2.77 9.29
N LEU A 200 -7.28 -1.51 8.94
CA LEU A 200 -8.28 -0.59 8.39
C LEU A 200 -8.81 -1.07 7.03
N PHE A 201 -7.97 -1.68 6.19
CA PHE A 201 -8.43 -2.28 4.93
C PHE A 201 -9.43 -3.42 5.17
N MET A 202 -9.20 -4.28 6.17
CA MET A 202 -10.18 -5.31 6.55
C MET A 202 -11.50 -4.70 7.02
N LEU A 203 -11.44 -3.63 7.81
CA LEU A 203 -12.65 -2.92 8.27
C LEU A 203 -13.42 -2.29 7.11
N ALA A 204 -12.73 -1.83 6.07
CA ALA A 204 -13.36 -1.31 4.86
C ALA A 204 -14.21 -2.40 4.17
N LEU A 205 -13.74 -3.65 4.15
CA LEU A 205 -14.40 -4.79 3.50
C LEU A 205 -15.42 -5.51 4.37
N LYS A 206 -15.20 -5.60 5.70
CA LYS A 206 -16.11 -6.31 6.63
C LYS A 206 -17.52 -5.71 6.64
N ARG A 207 -17.64 -4.41 6.37
CA ARG A 207 -18.93 -3.70 6.27
C ARG A 207 -19.90 -4.28 5.22
N GLU A 208 -19.48 -5.20 4.33
CA GLU A 208 -20.37 -5.91 3.40
C GLU A 208 -21.13 -7.10 4.00
N VAL A 209 -20.66 -7.71 5.10
CA VAL A 209 -21.09 -9.09 5.45
C VAL A 209 -21.99 -9.16 6.68
N GLU A 210 -22.28 -8.04 7.30
CA GLU A 210 -23.26 -7.93 8.39
C GLU A 210 -24.60 -7.36 7.88
N SER A 211 -24.84 -7.42 6.56
CA SER A 211 -26.07 -7.00 5.87
C SER A 211 -26.58 -8.09 4.95
#